data_AF-A0A368XB25-F1
#
_entry.id   AF-A0A368XB25-F1
#
_cell.length_a   1.000
_cell.length_b   1.000
_cell.length_c   1.000
_cell.angle_alpha   90.00
_cell.angle_beta   90.00
_cell.angle_gamma   90.00
#
_symmetry.space_group_name_H-M   'P 1'
#
loop_
_entity.id
_entity.type
_entity.pdbx_description
1 polymer ?
#
loop_
_entity_poly.entity_id
_entity_poly.type
_entity_poly.pdbx_seq_one_letter_code
_entity_poly.pdbx_strand_id
1 'polypeptide(L)'
;MNRHPYSGLRPGFNAFGDVLADPGQLSRAERIDLLRRQAGRLLADGNREARWVGERLQTWLASGGELDAVLGVRAPRGSRATPQERVRRDEVDNLLLRLSVQVGGDAKALEMLRGQCPAPDHVADIVGRLKALNAPTSQDALSRARKRSCTS
;
A
#
# COMPACT_ATOMS: atom_id res chain seq x y z
N MET A 1 28.26 -38.40 23.75
CA MET A 1 28.33 -36.94 23.95
C MET A 1 29.37 -36.38 22.98
N ASN A 2 28.97 -35.98 21.77
CA ASN A 2 29.87 -35.34 20.80
C ASN A 2 29.63 -33.83 20.83
N ARG A 3 30.61 -33.08 21.34
CA ARG A 3 30.66 -31.62 21.24
C ARG A 3 31.28 -31.27 19.88
N HIS A 4 30.47 -30.80 18.93
CA HIS A 4 30.96 -30.26 17.67
C HIS A 4 31.58 -28.85 17.90
N PRO A 5 32.78 -28.55 17.38
CA PRO A 5 33.54 -27.35 17.70
C PRO A 5 33.19 -26.08 16.89
N TYR A 6 31.99 -25.98 16.30
CA TYR A 6 31.56 -24.78 15.57
C TYR A 6 30.50 -23.99 16.36
N SER A 7 30.89 -23.46 17.53
CA SER A 7 29.98 -22.74 18.44
C SER A 7 29.67 -21.29 18.05
N GLY A 8 29.82 -20.91 16.78
CA GLY A 8 29.59 -19.53 16.32
C GLY A 8 28.69 -19.39 15.09
N LEU A 9 28.42 -20.49 14.38
CA LEU A 9 27.60 -20.46 13.16
C LEU A 9 26.13 -20.64 13.53
N ARG A 10 25.33 -19.61 13.27
CA ARG A 10 23.87 -19.69 13.38
C ARG A 10 23.34 -20.52 12.20
N PRO A 11 22.50 -21.54 12.45
CA PRO A 11 21.86 -22.29 11.36
C PRO A 11 21.19 -21.34 10.36
N GLY A 12 21.37 -21.59 9.06
CA GLY A 12 20.81 -20.76 8.00
C GLY A 12 21.54 -19.44 7.69
N PHE A 13 22.68 -19.15 8.34
CA PHE A 13 23.53 -17.99 8.04
C PHE A 13 24.99 -18.37 7.84
N ASN A 14 25.71 -17.58 7.04
CA ASN A 14 27.17 -17.68 6.94
C ASN A 14 27.87 -16.99 8.13
N ALA A 15 29.19 -17.12 8.21
CA ALA A 15 30.01 -16.48 9.25
C ALA A 15 29.94 -14.94 9.26
N PHE A 16 29.56 -14.32 8.14
CA PHE A 16 29.38 -12.87 7.97
C PHE A 16 27.93 -12.42 8.23
N GLY A 17 27.05 -13.36 8.57
CA GLY A 17 25.64 -13.11 8.85
C GLY A 17 24.75 -13.01 7.61
N ASP A 18 25.23 -13.31 6.41
CA ASP A 18 24.34 -13.39 5.24
C ASP A 18 23.48 -14.64 5.32
N VAL A 19 22.27 -14.50 4.81
CA VAL A 19 21.25 -15.54 4.80
C VAL A 19 21.65 -16.60 3.77
N LEU A 20 21.79 -17.85 4.20
CA LEU A 20 22.06 -19.00 3.34
C LEU A 20 20.83 -19.89 3.11
N ALA A 21 19.90 -19.88 4.06
CA ALA A 21 18.63 -20.62 3.97
C ALA A 21 17.49 -19.72 3.49
N ASP A 22 16.44 -20.29 2.92
CA ASP A 22 15.20 -19.55 2.65
C ASP A 22 14.70 -18.87 3.96
N PRO A 23 14.46 -17.54 3.97
CA PRO A 23 13.89 -16.86 5.13
C PRO A 23 12.61 -17.51 5.68
N GLY A 24 11.83 -18.18 4.83
CA GLY A 24 10.63 -18.93 5.19
C GLY A 24 10.89 -20.19 6.03
N GLN A 25 12.13 -20.68 6.06
CA GLN A 25 12.56 -21.86 6.82
C GLN A 25 13.32 -21.51 8.10
N LEU A 26 13.70 -20.25 8.28
CA LEU A 26 14.36 -19.78 9.51
C LEU A 26 13.43 -19.90 10.71
N SER A 27 14.00 -20.12 11.89
CA SER A 27 13.27 -20.01 13.15
C SER A 27 12.77 -18.58 13.39
N ARG A 28 11.81 -18.43 14.33
CA ARG A 28 11.29 -17.11 14.69
C ARG A 28 12.38 -16.13 15.14
N ALA A 29 13.33 -16.59 15.96
CA ALA A 29 14.44 -15.76 16.45
C ALA A 29 15.36 -15.32 15.30
N GLU A 30 15.69 -16.23 14.40
CA GLU A 30 16.51 -15.96 13.22
C GLU A 30 15.85 -14.96 12.26
N ARG A 31 14.52 -15.05 12.07
CA ARG A 31 13.77 -14.07 11.27
C ARG A 31 13.78 -12.68 11.90
N ILE A 32 13.63 -12.59 13.22
CA ILE A 32 13.71 -11.31 13.95
C ILE A 32 15.09 -10.66 13.75
N ASP A 33 16.16 -11.44 13.88
CA ASP A 33 17.52 -10.93 13.70
C ASP A 33 17.86 -10.61 12.24
N LEU A 34 17.30 -11.33 11.28
CA LEU A 34 17.33 -10.97 9.86
C LEU A 34 16.65 -9.61 9.64
N LEU A 35 15.44 -9.41 10.17
CA LEU A 35 14.70 -8.16 10.04
C LEU A 35 15.43 -6.97 10.69
N ARG A 36 16.06 -7.18 11.86
CA ARG A 36 16.89 -6.15 12.51
C ARG A 36 18.06 -5.72 11.65
N ARG A 37 18.78 -6.67 11.05
CA ARG A 37 19.90 -6.37 10.14
C ARG A 37 19.42 -5.66 8.89
N GLN A 38 18.30 -6.09 8.32
CA GLN A 38 17.73 -5.43 7.14
C GLN A 38 17.27 -4.00 7.45
N ALA A 39 16.65 -3.76 8.60
CA ALA A 39 16.32 -2.42 9.06
C ALA A 39 17.58 -1.55 9.19
N GLY A 40 18.66 -2.08 9.77
CA GLY A 40 19.95 -1.38 9.85
C GLY A 40 20.56 -1.05 8.49
N ARG A 41 20.50 -1.98 7.52
CA ARG A 41 20.96 -1.75 6.14
C ARG A 41 20.14 -0.65 5.46
N LEU A 42 18.82 -0.69 5.61
CA LEU A 42 17.90 0.33 5.07
C LEU A 42 18.13 1.72 5.69
N LEU A 43 18.46 1.80 6.99
CA LEU A 43 18.79 3.05 7.66
C LEU A 43 20.09 3.68 7.15
N ALA A 44 21.09 2.83 6.87
CA ALA A 44 22.39 3.25 6.35
C ALA A 44 22.33 3.60 4.84
N ASP A 45 21.22 3.30 4.16
CA ASP A 45 21.04 3.63 2.75
C ASP A 45 20.97 5.16 2.54
N GLY A 46 21.54 5.62 1.41
CA GLY A 46 21.50 7.03 1.02
C GLY A 46 20.11 7.50 0.57
N ASN A 47 19.25 6.57 0.13
CA ASN A 47 17.89 6.83 -0.29
C ASN A 47 16.97 7.13 0.90
N ARG A 48 16.24 8.25 0.82
CA ARG A 48 15.30 8.70 1.86
C ARG A 48 14.15 7.72 2.10
N GLU A 49 13.63 7.09 1.05
CA GLU A 49 12.54 6.11 1.13
C GLU A 49 13.01 4.85 1.84
N ALA A 50 14.21 4.36 1.50
CA ALA A 50 14.82 3.22 2.18
C ALA A 50 15.00 3.49 3.67
N ARG A 51 15.53 4.67 4.03
CA ARG A 51 15.69 5.09 5.43
C ARG A 51 14.36 5.14 6.17
N TRP A 52 13.32 5.71 5.56
CA TRP A 52 11.98 5.74 6.15
C TRP A 52 11.46 4.33 6.45
N VAL A 53 11.59 3.37 5.51
CA VAL A 53 11.22 1.97 5.78
C VAL A 53 12.05 1.39 6.93
N GLY A 54 13.36 1.62 6.93
CA GLY A 54 14.26 1.19 8.00
C GLY A 54 13.84 1.70 9.39
N GLU A 55 13.51 2.99 9.50
CA GLU A 55 13.04 3.63 10.74
C GLU A 55 11.72 3.00 11.25
N ARG A 56 10.77 2.75 10.35
CA ARG A 56 9.49 2.13 10.69
C ARG A 56 9.67 0.67 11.13
N LEU A 57 10.50 -0.09 10.42
CA LEU A 57 10.81 -1.47 10.80
C LEU A 57 11.52 -1.53 12.16
N GLN A 58 12.47 -0.62 12.43
CA GLN A 58 13.16 -0.57 13.71
C GLN A 58 12.20 -0.24 14.86
N THR A 59 11.30 0.73 14.66
CA THR A 59 10.27 1.09 15.63
C THR A 59 9.36 -0.10 15.94
N TRP A 60 8.89 -0.80 14.90
CA TRP A 60 8.07 -2.01 15.05
C TRP A 60 8.81 -3.13 15.79
N LEU A 61 10.09 -3.36 15.47
CA LEU A 61 10.92 -4.38 16.14
C LEU A 61 11.22 -4.06 17.62
N ALA A 62 11.25 -2.78 17.99
CA ALA A 62 11.52 -2.33 19.35
C ALA A 62 10.26 -2.26 20.22
N SER A 63 9.16 -1.76 19.67
CA SER A 63 7.92 -1.47 20.43
C SER A 63 6.79 -2.48 20.18
N GLY A 64 6.92 -3.33 19.16
CA GLY A 64 5.85 -4.25 18.74
C GLY A 64 4.67 -3.53 18.08
N GLY A 65 3.52 -4.19 18.08
CA GLY A 65 2.27 -3.68 17.50
C GLY A 65 2.01 -4.16 16.07
N GLU A 66 0.97 -3.58 15.45
CA GLU A 66 0.56 -3.91 14.09
C GLU A 66 1.42 -3.16 13.06
N LEU A 67 1.98 -3.88 12.10
CA LEU A 67 2.93 -3.32 11.12
C LEU A 67 2.27 -2.27 10.22
N ASP A 68 1.00 -2.45 9.87
CA ASP A 68 0.22 -1.50 9.08
C ASP A 68 0.09 -0.13 9.77
N ALA A 69 -0.04 -0.12 11.10
CA ALA A 69 -0.10 1.08 11.91
C ALA A 69 1.25 1.78 11.95
N VAL A 70 2.34 1.03 12.12
CA VAL A 70 3.70 1.60 12.16
C VAL A 70 4.09 2.18 10.80
N LEU A 71 3.71 1.52 9.69
CA LEU A 71 3.92 2.01 8.34
C LEU A 71 2.96 3.16 7.94
N GLY A 72 1.96 3.48 8.77
CA GLY A 72 0.98 4.52 8.49
C GLY A 72 -0.01 4.17 7.37
N VAL A 73 -0.12 2.90 6.99
CA VAL A 73 -1.04 2.43 5.93
C VAL A 73 -2.36 1.89 6.49
N ARG A 74 -2.45 1.77 7.82
CA ARG A 74 -3.66 1.33 8.52
C ARG A 74 -4.86 2.22 8.21
N ALA A 75 -6.02 1.59 8.04
CA ALA A 75 -7.28 2.30 7.84
C ALA A 75 -7.72 3.04 9.12
N PRO A 76 -8.50 4.14 9.01
CA PRO A 76 -9.10 4.80 10.16
C PRO A 76 -9.91 3.82 11.02
N ARG A 77 -10.01 4.11 12.33
CA ARG A 77 -10.75 3.27 13.28
C ARG A 77 -12.18 3.02 12.78
N GLY A 78 -12.59 1.75 12.74
CA GLY A 78 -13.91 1.33 12.26
C GLY A 78 -13.97 1.00 10.76
N SER A 79 -12.91 1.26 10.00
CA SER A 79 -12.82 0.84 8.60
C SER A 79 -12.13 -0.52 8.49
N ARG A 80 -12.71 -1.42 7.68
CA ARG A 80 -12.10 -2.71 7.29
C ARG A 80 -11.39 -2.64 5.94
N ALA A 81 -11.26 -1.45 5.35
CA ALA A 81 -10.69 -1.30 4.02
C ALA A 81 -9.19 -1.62 4.03
N THR A 82 -8.77 -2.52 3.16
CA THR A 82 -7.36 -2.83 2.92
C THR A 82 -6.64 -1.64 2.25
N PRO A 83 -5.30 -1.55 2.33
CA PRO A 83 -4.55 -0.54 1.59
C PRO A 83 -4.87 -0.54 0.09
N GLN A 84 -5.03 -1.72 -0.52
CA GLN A 84 -5.34 -1.87 -1.94
C GLN A 84 -6.75 -1.33 -2.28
N GLU A 85 -7.73 -1.58 -1.42
CA GLU A 85 -9.09 -1.03 -1.59
C GLU A 85 -9.09 0.50 -1.47
N ARG A 86 -8.23 1.07 -0.62
CA ARG A 86 -8.06 2.52 -0.51
C ARG A 86 -7.48 3.11 -1.79
N VAL A 87 -6.36 2.55 -2.28
CA VAL A 87 -5.73 2.99 -3.53
C VAL A 87 -6.72 2.90 -4.69
N ARG A 88 -7.44 1.78 -4.81
CA ARG A 88 -8.47 1.61 -5.84
C ARG A 88 -9.58 2.66 -5.73
N ARG A 89 -10.05 2.93 -4.51
CA ARG A 89 -11.09 3.95 -4.28
C ARG A 89 -10.59 5.35 -4.62
N ASP A 90 -9.35 5.68 -4.26
CA ASP A 90 -8.74 6.97 -4.56
C ASP A 90 -8.57 7.14 -6.08
N GLU A 91 -8.19 6.07 -6.81
CA GLU A 91 -8.18 6.06 -8.28
C GLU A 91 -9.58 6.34 -8.86
N VAL A 92 -10.61 5.64 -8.37
CA VAL A 92 -12.00 5.83 -8.81
C VAL A 92 -12.46 7.25 -8.53
N ASP A 93 -12.21 7.77 -7.33
CA ASP A 93 -12.59 9.13 -6.94
C ASP A 93 -11.92 10.17 -7.84
N ASN A 94 -10.61 10.02 -8.10
CA ASN A 94 -9.87 10.92 -8.98
C ASN A 94 -10.41 10.89 -10.42
N LEU A 95 -10.71 9.71 -10.95
CA LEU A 95 -11.28 9.57 -12.29
C LEU A 95 -12.70 10.16 -12.37
N LEU A 96 -13.53 9.96 -11.34
CA LEU A 96 -14.88 10.55 -11.25
C LEU A 96 -14.83 12.08 -11.25
N LEU A 97 -13.95 12.66 -10.43
CA LEU A 97 -13.77 14.10 -10.34
C LEU A 97 -13.21 14.67 -11.65
N ARG A 98 -12.23 14.00 -12.26
CA ARG A 98 -11.67 14.41 -13.55
C ARG A 98 -12.72 14.36 -14.67
N LEU A 99 -13.53 13.30 -14.72
CA LEU A 99 -14.63 13.20 -15.68
C LEU A 99 -15.61 14.36 -15.51
N SER A 100 -16.05 14.63 -14.27
CA SER A 100 -16.96 15.74 -13.94
C SER A 100 -16.42 17.09 -14.42
N VAL A 101 -15.14 17.37 -14.17
CA VAL A 101 -14.49 18.61 -14.62
C VAL A 101 -14.45 18.70 -16.14
N GLN A 102 -14.06 17.62 -16.84
CA GLN A 102 -13.89 17.65 -18.29
C GLN A 102 -15.22 17.76 -19.05
N VAL A 103 -16.29 17.16 -18.53
CA VAL A 103 -17.62 17.22 -19.18
C VAL A 103 -18.46 18.41 -18.72
N GLY A 104 -17.97 19.19 -17.75
CA GLY A 104 -18.61 20.41 -17.26
C GLY A 104 -19.72 20.18 -16.23
N GLY A 105 -19.74 19.04 -15.53
CA GLY A 105 -20.66 18.83 -14.42
C GLY A 105 -20.92 17.38 -14.03
N ASP A 106 -21.36 17.20 -12.78
CA ASP A 106 -21.66 15.89 -12.16
C ASP A 106 -22.80 15.16 -12.88
N ALA A 107 -23.87 15.88 -13.25
CA ALA A 107 -25.03 15.28 -13.92
C ALA A 107 -24.63 14.61 -15.24
N LYS A 108 -23.88 15.33 -16.08
CA LYS A 108 -23.43 14.85 -17.39
C LYS A 108 -22.40 13.72 -17.27
N ALA A 109 -21.51 13.77 -16.29
CA ALA A 109 -20.60 12.66 -15.98
C ALA A 109 -21.37 11.38 -15.63
N LEU A 110 -22.42 11.48 -14.81
CA LEU A 110 -23.24 10.33 -14.42
C LEU A 110 -24.06 9.78 -15.58
N GLU A 111 -24.62 10.63 -16.45
CA GLU A 111 -25.31 10.20 -17.67
C GLU A 111 -24.40 9.37 -18.58
N MET A 112 -23.15 9.80 -18.78
CA MET A 112 -22.16 9.04 -19.56
C MET A 112 -21.81 7.70 -18.92
N LEU A 113 -21.64 7.67 -17.60
CA LEU A 113 -21.35 6.43 -16.87
C LEU A 113 -22.51 5.43 -16.93
N ARG A 114 -23.76 5.92 -16.89
CA ARG A 114 -24.98 5.11 -17.07
C ARG A 114 -25.23 4.69 -18.52
N GLY A 115 -24.47 5.22 -19.48
CA GLY A 115 -24.68 4.97 -20.91
C GLY A 115 -25.88 5.69 -21.51
N GLN A 116 -26.39 6.72 -20.84
CA GLN A 116 -27.51 7.54 -21.31
C GLN A 116 -27.08 8.62 -22.31
N CYS A 117 -25.79 8.96 -22.29
CA CYS A 117 -25.16 9.90 -23.22
C CYS A 117 -23.87 9.26 -23.77
N PRO A 118 -23.57 9.36 -25.08
CA PRO A 118 -22.29 8.91 -25.61
C PRO A 118 -21.14 9.72 -25.01
N ALA A 119 -20.04 9.03 -24.71
CA ALA A 119 -18.83 9.68 -24.20
C ALA A 119 -18.09 10.38 -25.38
N PRO A 120 -17.80 11.68 -25.28
CA PRO A 120 -16.91 12.35 -26.22
C PRO A 120 -15.52 11.69 -26.26
N ASP A 121 -14.86 11.73 -27.41
CA ASP A 121 -13.58 11.05 -27.63
C ASP A 121 -12.51 11.40 -26.57
N HIS A 122 -12.45 12.67 -26.16
CA HIS A 122 -11.47 13.15 -25.17
C HIS A 122 -11.69 12.60 -23.74
N VAL A 123 -12.85 12.01 -23.44
CA VAL A 123 -13.15 11.38 -22.14
C VAL A 123 -13.47 9.88 -22.24
N ALA A 124 -13.45 9.31 -23.45
CA ALA A 124 -13.80 7.91 -23.70
C ALA A 124 -12.95 6.95 -22.85
N ASP A 125 -11.65 7.20 -22.75
CA ASP A 125 -10.72 6.41 -21.94
C ASP A 125 -11.07 6.44 -20.45
N ILE A 126 -11.46 7.61 -19.93
CA ILE A 126 -11.83 7.79 -18.52
C ILE A 126 -13.12 7.02 -18.23
N VAL A 127 -14.13 7.14 -19.10
CA VAL A 127 -15.38 6.39 -18.98
C VAL A 127 -15.14 4.89 -19.08
N GLY A 128 -14.30 4.44 -20.01
CA GLY A 128 -13.92 3.05 -20.17
C GLY A 128 -13.25 2.49 -18.91
N ARG A 129 -12.29 3.22 -18.34
CA ARG A 129 -11.59 2.83 -17.11
C ARG A 129 -12.52 2.82 -15.89
N LEU A 130 -13.40 3.81 -15.75
CA LEU A 130 -14.41 3.85 -14.69
C LEU A 130 -15.38 2.66 -14.78
N LYS A 131 -15.82 2.28 -15.99
CA LYS A 131 -16.64 1.09 -16.20
C LYS A 131 -15.88 -0.20 -15.84
N ALA A 132 -14.63 -0.34 -16.27
CA ALA A 132 -13.80 -1.50 -15.93
C ALA A 132 -13.56 -1.63 -14.41
N LEU A 133 -13.52 -0.51 -13.69
CA LEU A 133 -13.37 -0.47 -12.24
C LEU A 133 -14.69 -0.66 -11.47
N ASN A 134 -15.83 -0.84 -12.16
CA ASN A 134 -17.17 -0.88 -11.59
C ASN A 134 -17.47 0.37 -10.74
N ALA A 135 -17.15 1.55 -11.29
CA ALA A 135 -17.35 2.81 -10.59
C ALA A 135 -18.84 3.04 -10.26
N PRO A 136 -19.15 3.57 -9.07
CA PRO A 136 -20.53 3.89 -8.69
C PRO A 136 -21.10 5.01 -9.57
N THR A 137 -22.39 4.89 -9.89
CA THR A 137 -23.13 5.80 -10.80
C THR A 137 -24.15 6.69 -10.07
N SER A 138 -24.03 6.81 -8.74
CA SER A 138 -24.90 7.64 -7.90
C SER A 138 -24.29 9.02 -7.64
N GLN A 139 -25.14 10.02 -7.40
CA GLN A 139 -24.71 11.38 -7.06
C GLN A 139 -23.98 11.46 -5.72
N ASP A 140 -24.35 10.58 -4.79
CA ASP A 140 -23.65 10.37 -3.52
C ASP A 140 -22.17 10.01 -3.73
N ALA A 141 -21.84 9.25 -4.77
CA ALA A 141 -20.46 8.85 -5.00
C ALA A 141 -19.55 10.04 -5.33
N LEU A 142 -19.98 10.94 -6.22
CA LEU A 142 -19.29 12.18 -6.54
C LEU A 142 -19.19 13.11 -5.32
N SER A 143 -20.29 13.23 -4.56
CA SER A 143 -20.30 14.03 -3.32
C SER A 143 -19.30 13.51 -2.29
N ARG A 144 -19.19 12.18 -2.14
CA ARG A 144 -18.22 11.55 -1.25
C ARG A 144 -16.79 11.68 -1.77
N ALA A 145 -16.57 11.56 -3.08
CA ALA A 145 -15.27 11.77 -3.72
C ALA A 145 -14.74 13.18 -3.45
N ARG A 146 -15.58 14.22 -3.64
CA ARG A 146 -15.23 15.62 -3.34
C ARG A 146 -14.89 15.84 -1.86
N LYS A 147 -15.69 15.28 -0.95
CA LYS A 147 -15.40 15.39 0.50
C LYS A 147 -14.03 14.79 0.83
N ARG A 148 -13.70 13.63 0.25
CA ARG A 148 -12.39 12.98 0.49
C ARG A 148 -11.22 13.74 -0.13
N SER A 149 -11.39 14.30 -1.33
CA SER A 149 -10.33 15.09 -1.98
C SER A 149 -10.00 16.38 -1.25
N CYS A 150 -10.94 16.98 -0.51
CA CYS A 150 -10.67 18.17 0.31
C CYS A 150 -10.03 17.85 1.67
N THR A 151 -9.98 16.58 2.09
CA THR A 151 -9.44 16.16 3.39
C THR A 151 -8.07 15.50 3.27
N SER A 152 -7.57 15.31 2.04
CA SER A 152 -6.26 14.70 1.73
C SER A 152 -5.24 15.80 1.43
#